data_AF-A0A496R7G9-F1
#
_entry.id   AF-A0A496R7G9-F1
#
_cell.length_a   1.000
_cell.length_b   1.000
_cell.length_c   1.000
_cell.angle_alpha   90.00
_cell.angle_beta   90.00
_cell.angle_gamma   90.00
#
_symmetry.space_group_name_H-M   'P 1'
#
loop_
_entity.id
_entity.type
_entity.pdbx_description
1 polymer ?
#
loop_
_entity_poly.entity_id
_entity_poly.type
_entity_poly.pdbx_seq_one_letter_code
_entity_poly.pdbx_strand_id
1 'polypeptide(L)' 'KVVSLVKQGGLIIADDTLFKVNDSVRKGLGRYTDEYNKLAFSDSRLYSAILPVGHGVTLSYKL' A
#
# COMPACT_ATOMS: atom_id res chain seq x y z
N LYS A 1 -1.50 -5.78 -11.57
CA LYS A 1 -2.65 -6.68 -11.85
C LYS A 1 -3.92 -6.26 -11.10
N VAL A 2 -3.88 -5.95 -9.80
CA VAL A 2 -5.07 -5.49 -9.05
C VAL A 2 -5.71 -4.24 -9.67
N VAL A 3 -4.90 -3.24 -10.05
CA VAL A 3 -5.38 -1.99 -10.67
C VAL A 3 -6.23 -2.21 -11.93
N SER A 4 -5.95 -3.26 -12.73
CA SER A 4 -6.75 -3.55 -13.94
C SER A 4 -8.07 -4.27 -13.64
N LEU A 5 -8.21 -4.89 -12.46
CA LEU A 5 -9.43 -5.59 -12.05
C LEU A 5 -10.43 -4.65 -11.37
N VAL A 6 -9.95 -3.58 -10.74
CA VAL A 6 -10.80 -2.57 -10.10
C VAL A 6 -11.40 -1.65 -11.16
N LYS A 7 -12.70 -1.37 -11.07
CA LYS A 7 -13.38 -0.43 -11.97
C LYS A 7 -12.88 1.01 -11.79
N GLN A 8 -13.08 1.87 -12.79
CA GLN A 8 -12.85 3.31 -12.66
C GLN A 8 -13.61 3.87 -11.45
N GLY A 9 -12.95 4.70 -10.64
CA GLY A 9 -13.47 5.25 -9.40
C GLY A 9 -13.62 4.24 -8.25
N GLY A 10 -13.13 3.01 -8.42
CA GLY A 10 -13.08 2.01 -7.36
C GLY A 10 -11.93 2.25 -6.38
N LEU A 11 -11.98 1.56 -5.24
CA LEU A 11 -10.97 1.64 -4.19
C LEU A 11 -10.14 0.35 -4.13
N ILE A 12 -8.84 0.52 -3.88
CA ILE A 12 -7.95 -0.54 -3.40
C ILE A 12 -7.54 -0.13 -1.99
N ILE A 13 -7.73 -1.03 -1.02
CA ILE A 13 -7.40 -0.79 0.38
C ILE A 13 -6.44 -1.87 0.84
N ALA A 14 -5.33 -1.48 1.45
CA ALA A 14 -4.33 -2.39 2.01
C ALA A 14 -4.00 -1.98 3.45
N ASP A 15 -3.98 -2.97 4.35
CA ASP A 15 -3.61 -2.80 5.76
C ASP A 15 -2.10 -3.01 5.96
N ASP A 16 -1.59 -2.70 7.16
CA ASP A 16 -0.20 -2.88 7.59
C ASP A 16 0.85 -2.12 6.74
N THR A 17 0.43 -1.01 6.10
CA THR A 17 1.26 -0.26 5.14
C THR A 17 2.28 0.67 5.79
N LEU A 18 2.26 0.80 7.12
CA LEU A 18 3.31 1.39 7.96
C LEU A 18 3.88 0.36 8.95
N PHE A 19 3.62 -0.94 8.75
CA PHE A 19 4.05 -1.97 9.68
C PHE A 19 5.58 -2.05 9.75
N LYS A 20 6.10 -1.94 10.99
CA LYS A 20 7.53 -2.05 11.27
C LYS A 20 7.88 -3.50 11.56
N VAL A 21 8.45 -4.18 10.58
CA VAL A 21 8.90 -5.56 10.74
C VAL A 21 10.02 -5.64 11.77
N ASN A 22 9.90 -6.59 12.70
CA ASN A 22 11.01 -6.97 13.57
C ASN A 22 11.93 -7.96 12.85
N ASP A 23 13.10 -7.47 12.42
CA ASP A 23 14.13 -8.28 11.74
C ASP A 23 14.70 -9.40 12.62
N SER A 24 14.54 -9.35 13.94
CA SER A 24 14.94 -10.46 14.82
C SER A 24 14.05 -11.69 14.66
N VAL A 25 12.81 -11.50 14.19
CA VAL A 25 11.84 -12.58 13.94
C VAL A 25 11.97 -13.07 12.51
N ARG A 26 11.99 -12.14 11.54
CA ARG A 26 12.10 -12.49 10.12
C ARG A 26 12.73 -11.35 9.34
N LYS A 27 13.94 -11.60 8.83
CA LYS A 27 14.77 -10.60 8.16
C LYS A 27 14.24 -10.20 6.79
N GLY A 28 14.31 -8.90 6.49
CA GLY A 28 14.19 -8.37 5.13
C GLY A 28 12.77 -8.34 4.60
N LEU A 29 11.74 -8.43 5.46
CA LEU A 29 10.36 -8.25 5.03
C LEU A 29 9.94 -6.78 4.94
N GLY A 30 10.56 -5.89 5.72
CA GLY A 30 10.19 -4.46 5.74
C GLY A 30 10.33 -3.76 4.38
N ARG A 31 11.25 -4.25 3.53
CA ARG A 31 11.44 -3.73 2.16
C ARG A 31 10.19 -3.85 1.29
N TYR A 32 9.39 -4.90 1.50
CA TYR A 32 8.21 -5.14 0.65
C TYR A 32 7.10 -4.13 0.94
N THR A 33 6.94 -3.71 2.20
CA THR A 33 6.01 -2.63 2.56
C THR A 33 6.44 -1.30 1.95
N ASP A 34 7.74 -0.99 2.00
CA ASP A 34 8.29 0.22 1.37
C ASP A 34 8.16 0.20 -0.16
N GLU A 35 8.50 -0.92 -0.81
CA GLU A 35 8.32 -1.11 -2.25
C GLU A 35 6.84 -1.01 -2.66
N TYR A 36 5.92 -1.62 -1.90
CA TYR A 36 4.48 -1.48 -2.11
C TYR A 36 4.05 -0.02 -2.04
N ASN A 37 4.44 0.72 -1.00
CA ASN A 37 4.09 2.12 -0.85
C ASN A 37 4.63 2.95 -2.01
N LYS A 38 5.89 2.76 -2.40
CA LYS A 38 6.47 3.44 -3.58
C LYS A 38 5.67 3.17 -4.85
N LEU A 39 5.25 1.92 -5.08
CA LEU A 39 4.44 1.57 -6.24
C LEU A 39 3.03 2.19 -6.18
N ALA A 40 2.37 2.15 -5.03
CA ALA A 40 1.02 2.69 -4.85
C ALA A 40 0.97 4.22 -5.03
N PHE A 41 2.05 4.93 -4.68
CA PHE A 41 2.15 6.39 -4.78
C PHE A 41 2.77 6.89 -6.10
N SER A 42 3.38 6.02 -6.90
CA SER A 42 3.96 6.37 -8.21
C SER A 42 3.10 5.93 -9.40
N ASP A 43 2.10 5.07 -9.20
CA ASP A 43 1.18 4.67 -10.27
C ASP A 43 0.23 5.81 -10.63
N SER A 44 0.42 6.38 -11.82
CA SER A 44 -0.36 7.55 -12.31
C SER A 44 -1.86 7.29 -12.49
N ARG A 45 -2.32 6.04 -12.36
CA ARG A 45 -3.75 5.67 -12.42
C ARG A 45 -4.40 5.70 -11.05
N LEU A 46 -3.64 5.95 -9.99
CA LEU A 46 -4.12 5.93 -8.61
C LEU A 46 -3.93 7.30 -7.97
N TYR A 47 -4.90 7.69 -7.16
CA TYR A 47 -4.75 8.73 -6.15
C TYR A 47 -4.72 8.05 -4.78
N SER A 48 -3.57 8.11 -4.11
CA SER A 48 -3.29 7.30 -2.93
C SER A 48 -3.02 8.16 -1.70
N ALA A 49 -3.47 7.67 -0.54
CA ALA A 49 -3.13 8.21 0.76
C ALA A 49 -2.92 7.07 1.77
N ILE A 50 -2.00 7.26 2.71
CA ILE A 50 -1.86 6.39 3.88
C ILE A 50 -2.52 7.08 5.06
N LEU A 51 -3.49 6.40 5.67
CA LEU A 51 -4.09 6.80 6.93
C LEU A 51 -3.22 6.26 8.07
N PRO A 52 -2.69 7.12 8.96
CA PRO A 52 -1.83 6.72 10.08
C PRO A 52 -2.66 6.17 11.25
N VAL A 53 -3.46 5.13 10.98
CA VAL A 53 -4.29 4.43 11.97
C VAL A 53 -3.78 3.00 12.10
N GLY A 54 -3.60 2.52 13.34
CA GLY A 54 -3.04 1.19 13.60
C GLY A 54 -1.63 1.05 13.02
N HIS A 55 -1.40 0.00 12.21
CA HIS A 55 -0.15 -0.18 11.47
C HIS A 55 -0.18 0.45 10.08
N GLY A 56 -1.11 1.37 9.82
CA GLY A 56 -1.22 2.15 8.59
C GLY A 56 -2.11 1.48 7.54
N VAL A 57 -3.10 2.22 7.05
CA VAL A 57 -4.00 1.76 5.99
C VAL A 57 -3.78 2.60 4.75
N THR A 58 -3.37 1.99 3.64
CA THR A 58 -3.32 2.66 2.35
C THR A 58 -4.67 2.58 1.67
N LEU A 59 -5.18 3.73 1.23
CA LEU A 59 -6.36 3.87 0.40
C LEU A 59 -5.94 4.45 -0.95
N SER A 60 -6.20 3.70 -2.02
CA SER A 60 -5.93 4.11 -3.40
C SER A 60 -7.22 4.17 -4.18
N TYR A 61 -7.59 5.37 -4.61
CA TYR A 61 -8.70 5.62 -5.54
C TYR A 61 -8.21 5.45 -6.98
N LYS A 62 -8.86 4.59 -7.76
CA LYS A 62 -8.56 4.45 -9.18
C LYS A 62 -9.14 5.63 -9.95
N LEU A 63 -8.25 6.51 -10.41
CA LEU A 63 -8.56 7.69 -11.22
C LEU A 63 -9.26 7.29 -12.49
#